data_AF-A0A7L3GPS0-F1
#
_entry.id   AF-A0A7L3GPS0-F1
#
_cell.length_a   1.000
_cell.length_b   1.000
_cell.length_c   1.000
_cell.angle_alpha   90.00
_cell.angle_beta   90.00
_cell.angle_gamma   90.00
#
_symmetry.space_group_name_H-M   'P 1'
#
loop_
_entity.id
_entity.type
_entity.pdbx_description
1 polymer ?
#
loop_
_entity_poly.entity_id
_entity_poly.type
_entity_poly.pdbx_seq_one_letter_code
_entity_poly.pdbx_strand_id
1 'polypeptide(L)'
;RLLKMEEFFPESFRLDLKDERNAFFELCKEEQIWICKPSCSNQGRGIFLLKNPAAVTTLQAKLHSTEEYLLKKRVPHKAPQAQIVQRYIHQPLLLEGKKFDVRSYLLIACTAPYVLFFAQGYVRLTCANYDAASDDLTVHLTNQ
;
A
#
# COMPACT_ATOMS: atom_id res chain seq x y z
N ARG A 1 4.12 20.76 -17.54
CA ARG A 1 4.31 20.86 -16.07
C ARG A 1 5.06 19.62 -15.62
N LEU A 2 6.26 19.76 -15.03
CA LEU A 2 6.93 18.63 -14.39
C LEU A 2 6.17 18.28 -13.10
N LEU A 3 5.89 16.99 -12.88
CA LEU A 3 5.33 16.50 -11.63
C LEU A 3 6.40 16.58 -10.54
N LYS A 4 6.04 17.11 -9.37
CA LYS A 4 6.92 17.00 -8.19
C LYS A 4 6.89 15.56 -7.68
N MET A 5 7.99 15.11 -7.07
CA MET A 5 8.05 13.77 -6.49
C MET A 5 6.99 13.58 -5.41
N GLU A 6 6.70 14.62 -4.61
CA GLU A 6 5.63 14.56 -3.59
C GLU A 6 4.23 14.39 -4.20
N GLU A 7 4.00 14.89 -5.42
CA GLU A 7 2.73 14.75 -6.13
C GLU A 7 2.60 13.38 -6.82
N PHE A 8 3.73 12.66 -7.00
CA PHE A 8 3.77 11.37 -7.69
C PHE A 8 3.43 10.20 -6.77
N PHE A 9 3.92 10.22 -5.53
CA PHE A 9 3.68 9.14 -4.57
C PHE A 9 2.48 9.43 -3.68
N PRO A 10 1.52 8.50 -3.53
CA PRO A 10 0.43 8.67 -2.58
C PRO A 10 0.96 8.73 -1.15
N GLU A 11 0.32 9.58 -0.33
CA GLU A 11 0.60 9.73 1.10
C GLU A 11 0.64 8.37 1.81
N SER A 12 1.69 8.11 2.58
CA SER A 12 1.98 6.80 3.17
C SER A 12 2.54 6.92 4.58
N PHE A 13 2.21 5.96 5.44
CA PHE A 13 2.69 5.86 6.82
C PHE A 13 3.13 4.43 7.13
N ARG A 14 4.23 4.30 7.85
CA ARG A 14 4.75 3.06 8.40
C ARG A 14 4.13 2.78 9.75
N LEU A 15 3.37 1.68 9.85
CA LEU A 15 2.68 1.32 11.09
C LEU A 15 3.61 0.71 12.14
N ASP A 16 4.82 0.28 11.73
CA ASP A 16 5.87 -0.17 12.64
C ASP A 16 6.57 0.97 13.39
N LEU A 17 6.48 2.20 12.88
CA LEU A 17 6.99 3.40 13.53
C LEU A 17 5.88 4.06 14.36
N LYS A 18 6.10 4.22 15.67
CA LYS A 18 5.07 4.73 16.59
C LYS A 18 4.55 6.12 16.19
N ASP A 19 5.43 7.03 15.81
CA ASP A 19 5.06 8.40 15.48
C ASP A 19 4.24 8.46 14.18
N GLU A 20 4.66 7.74 13.13
CA GLU A 20 3.90 7.65 11.88
C GLU A 20 2.56 6.92 12.06
N ARG A 21 2.53 5.87 12.88
CA ARG A 21 1.30 5.15 13.24
C ARG A 21 0.29 6.08 13.92
N ASN A 22 0.73 6.87 14.90
CA ASN A 22 -0.14 7.83 15.58
C ASN A 22 -0.61 8.92 14.61
N ALA A 23 0.30 9.48 13.80
CA ALA A 23 -0.05 10.46 12.79
C ALA A 23 -1.11 9.95 11.80
N PHE A 24 -1.01 8.68 11.37
CA PHE A 24 -2.04 8.06 10.54
C PHE A 24 -3.41 8.01 11.23
N PHE A 25 -3.48 7.56 12.49
CA PHE A 25 -4.75 7.44 13.20
C PHE A 25 -5.40 8.80 13.50
N GLU A 26 -4.60 9.85 13.73
CA GLU A 26 -5.11 11.23 13.87
C GLU A 26 -5.60 11.80 12.52
N LEU A 27 -4.94 11.44 11.42
CA LEU A 27 -5.26 11.96 10.09
C LEU A 27 -6.44 11.23 9.43
N CYS A 28 -6.61 9.93 9.70
CA CYS A 28 -7.53 9.08 8.96
C CYS A 28 -8.99 9.50 9.16
N LYS A 29 -9.58 10.12 8.12
CA LYS A 29 -10.99 10.53 8.09
C LYS A 29 -11.89 9.45 7.53
N GLU A 30 -13.18 9.49 7.86
CA GLU A 30 -14.17 8.46 7.51
C GLU A 30 -14.35 8.25 6.00
N GLU A 31 -14.15 9.29 5.19
CA GLU A 31 -14.38 9.25 3.74
C GLU A 31 -13.17 8.76 2.93
N GLN A 32 -12.01 8.56 3.56
CA GLN A 32 -10.78 8.23 2.86
C GLN A 32 -10.56 6.72 2.79
N ILE A 33 -10.35 6.20 1.58
CA ILE A 33 -9.92 4.82 1.39
C ILE A 33 -8.40 4.74 1.53
N TRP A 34 -7.94 3.81 2.35
CA TRP A 34 -6.53 3.48 2.48
C TRP A 34 -6.28 2.03 2.11
N ILE A 35 -5.07 1.73 1.65
CA ILE A 35 -4.61 0.37 1.36
C ILE A 35 -3.50 0.02 2.35
N CYS A 36 -3.71 -1.03 3.13
CA CYS A 36 -2.70 -1.58 4.03
C CYS A 36 -1.96 -2.70 3.33
N LYS A 37 -0.63 -2.67 3.37
CA LYS A 37 0.25 -3.61 2.69
C LYS A 37 1.31 -4.12 3.66
N PRO A 38 1.56 -5.43 3.75
CA PRO A 38 2.70 -5.94 4.49
C PRO A 38 4.00 -5.55 3.80
N SER A 39 4.98 -5.11 4.58
CA SER A 39 6.35 -4.86 4.13
C SER A 39 6.98 -6.17 3.67
N CYS A 40 7.71 -6.11 2.56
CA CYS A 40 8.48 -7.23 2.00
C CYS A 40 7.64 -8.48 1.63
N SER A 41 6.36 -8.31 1.29
CA SER A 41 5.51 -9.36 0.71
C SER A 41 5.41 -9.24 -0.81
N ASN A 42 4.88 -10.27 -1.48
CA ASN A 42 4.66 -10.31 -2.92
C ASN A 42 3.26 -10.86 -3.26
N GLN A 43 2.90 -10.81 -4.55
CA GLN A 43 1.65 -11.38 -5.11
C GLN A 43 0.37 -10.81 -4.49
N GLY A 44 0.43 -9.60 -3.92
CA GLY A 44 -0.73 -8.98 -3.26
C GLY A 44 -1.17 -9.64 -1.95
N ARG A 45 -0.43 -10.63 -1.43
CA ARG A 45 -0.81 -11.35 -0.21
C ARG A 45 -0.75 -10.46 1.02
N GLY A 46 -1.83 -10.52 1.81
CA GLY A 46 -2.00 -9.74 3.04
C GLY A 46 -2.41 -8.28 2.81
N ILE A 47 -2.66 -7.88 1.56
CA ILE A 47 -3.19 -6.54 1.26
C ILE A 47 -4.68 -6.50 1.58
N PHE A 48 -5.13 -5.43 2.21
CA PHE A 48 -6.54 -5.14 2.41
C PHE A 48 -6.82 -3.63 2.36
N LEU A 49 -8.07 -3.27 2.12
CA LEU A 49 -8.51 -1.87 2.11
C LEU A 49 -9.14 -1.50 3.45
N LEU A 50 -8.89 -0.27 3.87
CA LEU A 50 -9.56 0.41 4.98
C LEU A 50 -10.52 1.42 4.35
N LYS A 51 -11.80 1.08 4.29
CA LYS A 51 -12.85 1.89 3.65
C LYS A 51 -13.79 2.56 4.64
N ASN A 52 -13.77 2.13 5.89
CA ASN A 52 -14.69 2.59 6.91
C ASN A 52 -14.00 2.64 8.28
N PRO A 53 -14.56 3.39 9.24
CA PRO A 53 -13.98 3.54 10.58
C PRO A 53 -13.82 2.21 11.31
N ALA A 54 -14.77 1.27 11.17
CA ALA A 54 -14.72 -0.02 11.83
C ALA A 54 -13.47 -0.85 11.43
N ALA A 55 -13.09 -0.80 10.15
CA ALA A 55 -11.87 -1.44 9.66
C ALA A 55 -10.61 -0.81 10.28
N VAL A 56 -10.58 0.52 10.42
CA VAL A 56 -9.48 1.27 11.04
C VAL A 56 -9.36 0.92 12.53
N THR A 57 -10.47 0.93 13.28
CA THR A 57 -10.49 0.54 14.70
C THR A 57 -10.03 -0.91 14.89
N THR A 58 -10.47 -1.81 14.01
CA THR A 58 -10.04 -3.21 14.04
C THR A 58 -8.52 -3.34 13.83
N LEU A 59 -7.95 -2.56 12.91
CA LEU A 59 -6.51 -2.52 12.68
C LEU A 59 -5.78 -1.96 13.91
N GLN A 60 -6.26 -0.87 14.48
CA GLN A 60 -5.68 -0.25 15.69
C GLN A 60 -5.64 -1.23 16.86
N ALA A 61 -6.75 -1.93 17.14
CA ALA A 61 -6.83 -2.93 18.19
C ALA A 61 -5.85 -4.09 17.98
N LYS A 62 -5.69 -4.57 16.73
CA LYS A 62 -4.72 -5.63 16.38
C LYS A 62 -3.26 -5.18 16.62
N LEU A 63 -2.94 -3.92 16.32
CA LEU A 63 -1.60 -3.38 16.54
C LEU A 63 -1.28 -3.26 18.03
N HIS A 64 -2.22 -2.75 18.84
CA HIS A 64 -2.04 -2.63 20.29
C HIS A 64 -1.88 -3.99 20.98
N SER A 65 -2.72 -4.98 20.64
CA SER A 65 -2.61 -6.32 21.25
C SER A 65 -1.28 -6.99 20.92
N THR A 66 -0.77 -6.76 19.71
CA THR A 66 0.54 -7.27 19.28
C THR A 66 1.69 -6.58 20.03
N GLU A 67 1.63 -5.26 20.18
CA GLU A 67 2.61 -4.48 20.95
C GLU A 67 2.65 -4.92 22.43
N GLU A 68 1.48 -5.08 23.05
CA GLU A 68 1.36 -5.54 24.45
C GLU A 68 1.89 -6.98 24.63
N TYR A 69 1.59 -7.88 23.68
CA TYR A 69 2.10 -9.24 23.68
C TYR A 69 3.64 -9.28 23.63
N LEU A 70 4.26 -8.45 22.79
CA LEU A 70 5.72 -8.39 22.64
C LEU A 70 6.42 -7.84 23.89
N LEU A 71 5.83 -6.83 24.52
CA LEU A 71 6.32 -6.26 25.78
C LEU A 71 6.30 -7.28 26.92
N LYS A 72 5.22 -8.07 27.05
CA LYS A 72 5.04 -9.04 28.13
C LYS A 72 6.03 -10.21 28.09
N LYS A 73 6.46 -10.63 26.91
CA LYS A 73 7.08 -11.94 26.73
C LYS A 73 8.61 -11.94 26.59
N ARG A 74 9.26 -10.76 26.50
CA ARG A 74 10.72 -10.61 26.29
C ARG A 74 11.30 -11.58 25.23
N VAL A 75 10.51 -11.96 24.21
CA VAL A 75 10.92 -12.95 23.22
C VAL A 75 11.68 -12.25 22.10
N PRO A 76 12.95 -12.61 21.79
CA PRO A 76 13.77 -11.86 20.83
C PRO A 76 13.44 -12.12 19.35
N HIS A 77 12.50 -13.02 19.02
CA HIS A 77 12.56 -13.72 17.72
C HIS A 77 11.34 -13.60 16.79
N LYS A 78 10.39 -12.70 17.03
CA LYS A 78 9.45 -12.32 15.96
C LYS A 78 8.94 -10.90 16.15
N ALA A 79 9.63 -9.94 15.54
CA ALA A 79 9.08 -8.62 15.33
C ALA A 79 7.75 -8.77 14.55
N PRO A 80 6.73 -7.95 14.86
CA PRO A 80 5.49 -7.98 14.11
C PRO A 80 5.79 -7.63 12.66
N GLN A 81 5.04 -8.24 11.72
CA GLN A 81 5.23 -7.95 10.31
C GLN A 81 5.00 -6.46 10.09
N ALA A 82 6.05 -5.75 9.64
CA ALA A 82 5.93 -4.33 9.34
C ALA A 82 4.89 -4.14 8.24
N GLN A 83 4.12 -3.04 8.33
CA GLN A 83 3.07 -2.72 7.37
C GLN A 83 3.14 -1.24 7.01
N ILE A 84 2.78 -0.94 5.78
CA ILE A 84 2.58 0.43 5.30
C ILE A 84 1.09 0.61 5.02
N VAL A 85 0.54 1.71 5.49
CA VAL A 85 -0.75 2.21 5.05
C VAL A 85 -0.53 3.35 4.08
N GLN A 86 -1.21 3.32 2.94
CA GLN A 86 -1.03 4.29 1.87
C GLN A 86 -2.39 4.76 1.36
N ARG A 87 -2.52 6.04 1.02
CA ARG A 87 -3.74 6.60 0.45
C ARG A 87 -4.08 5.84 -0.82
N TYR A 88 -5.29 5.29 -0.88
CA TYR A 88 -5.73 4.53 -2.04
C TYR A 88 -6.16 5.49 -3.16
N ILE A 89 -5.65 5.26 -4.36
CA ILE A 89 -6.10 5.97 -5.56
C ILE A 89 -7.44 5.37 -5.98
N HIS A 90 -8.52 5.95 -5.47
CA HIS A 90 -9.89 5.46 -5.67
C HIS A 90 -10.51 5.91 -7.01
N GLN A 91 -9.91 6.91 -7.67
CA GLN A 91 -10.25 7.36 -9.03
C GLN A 91 -9.08 7.07 -9.99
N PRO A 92 -8.74 5.79 -10.25
CA PRO A 92 -7.68 5.46 -11.19
C PRO A 92 -8.13 5.74 -12.63
N LEU A 93 -7.18 5.97 -13.53
CA LEU A 93 -7.44 5.85 -14.95
C LEU A 93 -7.83 4.40 -15.26
N LEU A 94 -8.91 4.22 -16.02
CA LEU A 94 -9.41 2.91 -16.41
C LEU A 94 -9.10 2.66 -17.88
N LEU A 95 -8.72 1.44 -18.20
CA LEU A 95 -8.62 0.95 -19.56
C LEU A 95 -9.76 -0.06 -19.77
N GLU A 96 -10.70 0.26 -20.66
CA GLU A 96 -11.89 -0.57 -20.92
C GLU A 96 -12.69 -0.88 -19.63
N GLY A 97 -12.79 0.09 -18.73
CA GLY A 97 -13.49 -0.06 -17.45
C GLY A 97 -12.73 -0.88 -16.39
N LYS A 98 -11.52 -1.36 -16.70
CA LYS A 98 -10.67 -2.13 -15.79
C LYS A 98 -9.56 -1.27 -15.21
N LYS A 99 -9.20 -1.54 -13.96
CA LYS A 99 -8.05 -0.90 -13.32
C LYS A 99 -6.78 -1.53 -13.86
N PHE A 100 -5.72 -0.72 -14.00
CA PHE A 100 -4.43 -1.22 -14.42
C PHE A 100 -3.26 -0.58 -13.70
N ASP A 101 -2.10 -1.24 -13.81
CA ASP A 101 -0.80 -0.63 -13.53
C ASP A 101 0.16 -0.87 -14.68
N VAL A 102 1.21 -0.04 -14.76
CA VAL A 102 2.27 -0.17 -15.76
C VAL A 102 3.51 -0.78 -15.10
N ARG A 103 3.97 -1.91 -15.63
CA ARG A 103 5.26 -2.50 -15.29
C ARG A 103 6.32 -2.00 -16.27
N SER A 104 7.19 -1.11 -15.80
CA SER A 104 8.38 -0.65 -16.53
C SER A 104 9.64 -1.37 -16.07
N TYR A 105 10.59 -1.58 -16.98
CA TYR A 105 11.88 -2.20 -16.69
C TYR A 105 13.01 -1.18 -16.84
N LEU A 106 13.79 -1.00 -15.76
CA LEU A 106 14.94 -0.12 -15.72
C LEU A 106 16.17 -0.92 -15.26
N LEU A 107 17.30 -0.75 -15.93
CA LEU A 107 18.60 -1.29 -15.53
C LEU A 107 19.52 -0.14 -15.16
N ILE A 108 19.93 -0.08 -13.90
CA ILE A 108 20.96 0.85 -13.43
C ILE A 108 22.32 0.16 -13.65
N ALA A 109 23.01 0.52 -14.72
CA ALA A 109 24.30 -0.08 -15.08
C ALA A 109 25.47 0.54 -14.30
N CYS A 110 25.36 1.81 -13.92
CA CYS A 110 26.33 2.50 -13.09
C CYS A 110 25.64 3.65 -12.33
N THR A 111 26.12 3.99 -11.14
CA THR A 111 25.64 5.13 -10.33
C THR A 111 26.62 6.29 -10.30
N ALA A 112 27.86 6.09 -10.77
CA ALA A 112 28.90 7.11 -10.86
C ALA A 112 29.87 6.76 -12.01
N PRO A 113 29.64 7.26 -13.25
CA PRO A 113 28.53 8.12 -13.65
C PRO A 113 27.19 7.37 -13.66
N TYR A 114 26.07 8.09 -13.52
CA TYR A 114 24.74 7.47 -13.63
C TYR A 114 24.48 7.01 -15.07
N VAL A 115 24.28 5.70 -15.25
CA VAL A 115 23.93 5.07 -16.52
C VAL A 115 22.70 4.20 -16.30
N LEU A 116 21.61 4.52 -17.01
CA LEU A 116 20.33 3.82 -16.91
C LEU A 116 19.84 3.40 -18.30
N PHE A 117 19.41 2.15 -18.42
CA PHE A 117 18.72 1.64 -19.59
C PHE A 117 17.24 1.44 -19.27
N PHE A 118 16.37 1.80 -20.21
CA PHE A 118 14.92 1.57 -20.13
C PHE A 118 14.51 0.58 -21.21
N ALA A 119 13.67 -0.38 -20.85
CA ALA A 119 13.06 -1.31 -21.80
C ALA A 119 11.53 -1.19 -21.77
N GLN A 120 10.90 -1.54 -22.88
CA GLN A 120 9.45 -1.51 -23.00
C GLN A 120 8.80 -2.41 -21.94
N GLY A 121 7.83 -1.84 -21.25
CA GLY A 121 7.02 -2.49 -20.23
C GLY A 121 5.74 -3.12 -20.77
N TYR A 122 4.86 -3.51 -19.85
CA TYR A 122 3.49 -3.90 -20.18
C TYR A 122 2.50 -3.38 -19.14
N VAL A 123 1.22 -3.43 -19.51
CA VAL A 123 0.10 -3.05 -18.65
C VAL A 123 -0.47 -4.31 -18.01
N ARG A 124 -0.75 -4.26 -16.71
CA ARG A 124 -1.43 -5.33 -15.97
C ARG A 124 -2.83 -4.89 -15.62
N LEU A 125 -3.82 -5.59 -16.14
CA LEU A 125 -5.24 -5.29 -15.94
C LEU A 125 -5.84 -6.16 -14.84
N THR A 126 -6.86 -5.65 -14.17
CA THR A 126 -7.75 -6.46 -13.34
C THR A 126 -8.60 -7.38 -14.20
N CYS A 127 -9.03 -8.53 -13.67
CA CYS A 127 -9.91 -9.45 -14.40
C CYS A 127 -11.34 -8.90 -14.54
N ALA A 128 -11.82 -8.20 -13.52
CA ALA A 128 -13.14 -7.58 -13.49
C ALA A 128 -13.06 -6.05 -13.66
N ASN A 129 -14.20 -5.45 -14.01
CA ASN A 129 -14.36 -4.01 -14.08
C ASN A 129 -14.14 -3.38 -12.71
N TYR A 130 -13.51 -2.21 -12.70
CA TYR A 130 -13.24 -1.49 -11.48
C TYR A 130 -14.52 -0.93 -10.89
N ASP A 131 -14.74 -1.23 -9.62
CA ASP A 131 -15.73 -0.58 -8.77
C ASP A 131 -15.04 -0.17 -7.47
N ALA A 132 -15.13 1.11 -7.10
CA ALA A 132 -14.54 1.63 -5.87
C ALA A 132 -15.28 1.11 -4.62
N ALA A 133 -16.58 0.82 -4.74
CA ALA A 133 -17.41 0.38 -3.63
C ALA A 133 -17.22 -1.11 -3.31
N SER A 134 -17.05 -1.96 -4.33
CA SER A 134 -16.84 -3.41 -4.19
C SER A 134 -15.77 -3.81 -3.18
N ASP A 135 -16.08 -4.69 -2.24
CA ASP A 135 -15.10 -5.22 -1.28
C ASP A 135 -14.24 -6.36 -1.83
N ASP A 136 -14.48 -6.78 -3.07
CA ASP A 136 -13.65 -7.76 -3.76
C ASP A 136 -12.30 -7.17 -4.15
N LEU A 137 -11.23 -7.66 -3.52
CA LEU A 137 -9.86 -7.23 -3.82
C LEU A 137 -9.44 -7.50 -5.27
N THR A 138 -10.07 -8.44 -5.99
CA THR A 138 -9.70 -8.75 -7.38
C THR A 138 -10.02 -7.62 -8.36
N VAL A 139 -10.97 -6.74 -8.02
CA VAL A 139 -11.28 -5.52 -8.81
C VAL A 139 -10.32 -4.38 -8.52
N HIS A 140 -9.54 -4.50 -7.44
CA HIS A 140 -8.65 -3.45 -6.94
C HIS A 140 -7.17 -3.76 -7.14
N LEU A 141 -6.78 -5.03 -7.18
CA LEU A 141 -5.40 -5.50 -7.32
C LEU A 141 -5.14 -6.08 -8.70
N THR A 142 -4.07 -5.61 -9.33
CA THR A 142 -3.61 -6.00 -10.67
C THR A 142 -2.54 -7.10 -10.63
N ASN A 143 -2.30 -7.69 -9.45
CA ASN A 143 -1.37 -8.79 -9.23
C ASN A 143 -2.15 -10.11 -9.32
N GLN A 144 -2.55 -10.49 -10.53
CA GLN A 144 -2.99 -11.85 -10.84
C GLN A 144 -1.90 -12.59 -11.61
#